data_AF-A0A2U2RGE6-F1
#
_entry.id   AF-A0A2U2RGE6-F1
#
_cell.length_a   1.000
_cell.length_b   1.000
_cell.length_c   1.000
_cell.angle_alpha   90.00
_cell.angle_beta   90.00
_cell.angle_gamma   90.00
#
_symmetry.space_group_name_H-M   'P 1'
#
loop_
_entity.id
_entity.type
_entity.pdbx_description
1 polymer ?
#
loop_
_entity_poly.entity_id
_entity_poly.type
_entity_poly.pdbx_seq_one_letter_code
_entity_poly.pdbx_strand_id
1 'polypeptide(L)' 'MDREQLKVIIRDTIRQRGDGPTGRAEDDFDVDAIAEELFAASDDESMLDVDSEDFMRIIATHRRS' A
#
# COMPACT_ATOMS: atom_id res chain seq x y z
N MET A 1 -6.55 -9.01 -8.66
CA MET A 1 -6.26 -9.10 -7.21
C MET A 1 -7.38 -8.39 -6.48
N ASP A 2 -7.93 -8.94 -5.39
CA ASP A 2 -9.02 -8.29 -4.64
C ASP A 2 -8.52 -7.28 -3.60
N ARG A 3 -9.37 -6.33 -3.18
CA ARG A 3 -8.98 -5.22 -2.27
C ARG A 3 -8.45 -5.70 -0.93
N GLU A 4 -8.95 -6.83 -0.46
CA GLU A 4 -8.44 -7.48 0.76
C GLU A 4 -7.03 -8.03 0.59
N GLN A 5 -6.71 -8.64 -0.56
CA GLN A 5 -5.34 -9.11 -0.85
C GLN A 5 -4.36 -7.94 -0.99
N LEU A 6 -4.78 -6.83 -1.61
CA LEU A 6 -3.93 -5.66 -1.73
C LEU A 6 -3.57 -5.09 -0.35
N LYS A 7 -4.54 -4.99 0.56
CA LYS A 7 -4.29 -4.57 1.95
C LYS A 7 -3.28 -5.47 2.66
N VAL A 8 -3.34 -6.79 2.45
CA VAL A 8 -2.37 -7.74 3.02
C VAL A 8 -0.96 -7.45 2.49
N ILE A 9 -0.80 -7.22 1.19
CA ILE A 9 0.50 -6.92 0.56
C ILE A 9 1.05 -5.57 1.02
N ILE A 10 0.21 -4.54 1.11
CA ILE A 10 0.59 -3.21 1.62
C ILE A 10 1.10 -3.32 3.05
N ARG A 11 0.34 -3.99 3.94
CA ARG A 11 0.74 -4.20 5.34
C ARG A 11 2.07 -4.94 5.45
N ASP A 12 2.24 -5.99 4.65
CA ASP A 12 3.47 -6.77 4.66
C ASP A 12 4.66 -5.95 4.17
N THR A 13 4.47 -5.15 3.12
CA THR A 13 5.50 -4.23 2.60
C THR A 13 5.88 -3.15 3.61
N ILE A 14 4.90 -2.52 4.25
CA ILE A 14 5.12 -1.51 5.29
C ILE A 14 5.89 -2.13 6.46
N ARG A 15 5.49 -3.34 6.89
CA ARG A 15 6.18 -4.09 7.95
C ARG A 15 7.63 -4.45 7.58
N GLN A 16 7.89 -4.79 6.32
CA GLN A 16 9.25 -5.09 5.83
C GLN A 16 10.14 -3.84 5.78
N ARG A 17 9.58 -2.64 5.55
CA ARG A 17 10.33 -1.37 5.48
C ARG A 17 10.40 -0.60 6.80
N GLY A 18 9.38 -0.71 7.65
CA GLY A 18 9.33 -0.11 8.97
C GLY A 18 10.05 -1.02 9.95
N ASP A 19 11.24 -0.62 10.38
CA ASP A 19 12.22 -1.31 11.24
C ASP A 19 11.63 -1.87 12.57
N GLY A 20 10.77 -2.90 12.52
CA GLY A 20 10.33 -3.57 13.75
C GLY A 20 9.19 -4.59 13.60
N PRO A 21 9.32 -5.79 14.21
CA PRO A 21 8.27 -6.83 14.23
C PRO A 21 7.06 -6.47 15.13
N THR A 22 6.94 -5.22 15.58
CA THR A 22 6.03 -4.81 16.66
C THR A 22 4.73 -4.14 16.19
N GLY A 23 4.48 -4.06 14.88
CA GLY A 23 3.20 -3.56 14.35
C GLY A 23 2.99 -2.04 14.42
N ARG A 24 3.89 -1.29 15.08
CA ARG A 24 3.78 0.19 15.19
C ARG A 24 3.91 0.92 13.87
N ALA A 25 4.60 0.33 12.89
CA ALA A 25 4.73 0.91 11.56
C ALA A 25 3.41 0.91 10.78
N GLU A 26 2.38 0.13 11.15
CA GLU A 26 1.09 0.17 10.45
C GLU A 26 0.26 1.39 10.88
N ASP A 27 0.35 1.84 12.14
CA ASP A 27 -0.36 3.03 12.64
C ASP A 27 0.11 4.35 11.98
N ASP A 28 1.35 4.37 11.47
CA ASP A 28 1.91 5.54 10.78
C ASP A 28 1.38 5.69 9.33
N PHE A 29 0.61 4.72 8.83
CA PHE A 29 0.13 4.66 7.45
C PHE A 29 -1.35 4.31 7.39
N ASP A 30 -2.10 5.05 6.56
CA ASP A 30 -3.50 4.73 6.30
C ASP A 30 -3.61 3.67 5.19
N VAL A 31 -3.54 2.39 5.56
CA VAL A 31 -3.58 1.25 4.62
C VAL A 31 -4.86 1.24 3.78
N ASP A 32 -5.97 1.69 4.34
CA ASP A 32 -7.26 1.76 3.65
C ASP A 32 -7.25 2.82 2.55
N ALA A 33 -6.71 4.01 2.85
CA ALA A 33 -6.53 5.08 1.87
C ALA A 33 -5.51 4.70 0.79
N ILE A 34 -4.38 4.08 1.16
CA ILE A 34 -3.37 3.59 0.20
C ILE A 34 -3.99 2.56 -0.75
N ALA A 35 -4.76 1.60 -0.22
CA ALA A 35 -5.42 0.59 -1.03
C ALA A 35 -6.46 1.23 -1.97
N GLU A 36 -7.20 2.24 -1.53
CA GLU A 36 -8.16 2.94 -2.38
C GLU A 36 -7.48 3.69 -3.53
N GLU A 37 -6.41 4.41 -3.23
CA GLU A 37 -5.66 5.18 -4.23
C GLU A 37 -4.96 4.27 -5.25
N LEU A 38 -4.40 3.14 -4.81
CA LEU A 38 -3.83 2.15 -5.72
C LEU A 38 -4.88 1.50 -6.62
N PHE A 39 -6.07 1.26 -6.09
CA PHE A 39 -7.20 0.77 -6.89
C PHE A 39 -7.63 1.81 -7.92
N ALA A 40 -7.78 3.07 -7.52
CA ALA A 40 -8.16 4.16 -8.40
C ALA A 40 -7.08 4.48 -9.45
N ALA A 41 -5.80 4.29 -9.12
CA ALA A 41 -4.70 4.44 -10.07
C ALA A 41 -4.65 3.30 -11.11
N SER A 42 -5.33 2.18 -10.85
CA SER A 42 -5.39 1.00 -11.73
C SER A 42 -6.59 0.99 -12.69
N ASP A 43 -7.28 2.12 -12.88
CA ASP A 43 -8.54 2.25 -13.67
C ASP A 43 -8.32 2.20 -15.21
N ASP A 44 -7.63 1.17 -15.67
CA ASP A 44 -7.74 0.65 -17.03
C ASP A 44 -8.08 -0.83 -16.88
N GLU A 45 -8.97 -1.38 -17.70
CA GLU A 45 -9.67 -2.68 -17.52
C GLU A 45 -8.76 -3.91 -17.22
N SER A 46 -7.45 -3.76 -17.33
CA SER A 46 -6.42 -4.62 -16.77
C SER A 46 -5.90 -4.08 -15.42
N MET A 47 -6.56 -4.48 -14.33
CA MET A 47 -6.16 -4.36 -12.92
C MET A 47 -4.81 -5.04 -12.57
N LEU A 48 -3.89 -5.20 -13.54
CA LEU A 48 -2.68 -6.02 -13.52
C LEU A 48 -1.38 -5.21 -13.62
N ASP A 49 -1.41 -3.93 -13.99
CA ASP A 49 -0.18 -3.12 -14.20
C ASP A 49 -0.09 -1.90 -13.26
N VAL A 50 -0.32 -2.10 -11.95
CA VAL A 50 0.22 -1.13 -10.99
C VAL A 50 1.72 -1.35 -10.92
N ASP A 51 2.47 -0.45 -11.55
CA ASP A 51 3.93 -0.48 -11.50
C ASP A 51 4.42 -0.40 -10.05
N SER A 52 5.45 -1.19 -9.74
CA SER A 52 6.05 -1.24 -8.41
C SER A 52 6.57 0.12 -7.92
N GLU A 53 6.87 1.03 -8.85
CA GLU A 53 7.26 2.42 -8.55
C GLU A 53 6.07 3.25 -8.07
N ASP A 54 4.92 3.15 -8.75
CA ASP A 54 3.69 3.83 -8.33
C ASP A 54 3.17 3.29 -7.00
N PHE A 55 3.28 1.98 -6.80
CA PHE A 55 3.00 1.35 -5.52
C PHE A 55 3.81 1.98 -4.38
N MET A 56 5.12 2.12 -4.59
CA MET A 56 6.00 2.69 -3.57
C MET A 56 5.84 4.20 -3.41
N ARG A 57 5.52 4.93 -4.47
CA ARG A 57 5.23 6.36 -4.46
C ARG A 57 3.97 6.69 -3.65
N ILE A 58 2.91 5.91 -3.83
CA ILE A 58 1.67 6.08 -3.08
C ILE A 58 1.89 5.74 -1.61
N ILE A 59 2.54 4.61 -1.29
CA ILE A 59 2.89 4.27 0.11
C ILE A 59 3.72 5.37 0.78
N ALA A 60 4.70 5.94 0.09
CA ALA A 60 5.54 7.00 0.64
C ALA A 60 4.77 8.30 0.90
N THR A 61 3.78 8.63 0.07
CA THR A 61 2.91 9.81 0.23
C THR A 61 2.03 9.73 1.47
N HIS A 62 1.64 8.52 1.87
CA HIS A 62 0.72 8.27 3.00
C HIS A 62 1.42 8.05 4.35
N ARG A 63 2.74 8.25 4.45
CA ARG A 63 3.46 8.19 5.73
C ARG A 63 3.17 9.46 6.54
N ARG A 64 2.60 9.32 7.74
CA ARG A 64 2.46 10.42 8.69
C ARG A 64 3.82 10.78 9.28
N SER A 65 4.15 12.08 9.30
CA SER A 65 5.39 12.63 9.85
C SER A 65 5.46 12.55 11.37
#